data_AF-A0AAU4ZD63-F1
#
_entry.id   AF-A0AAU4ZD63-F1
#
_cell.length_a   1.000
_cell.length_b   1.000
_cell.length_c   1.000
_cell.angle_alpha   90.00
_cell.angle_beta   90.00
_cell.angle_gamma   90.00
#
_symmetry.space_group_name_H-M   'P 1'
#
loop_
_entity.id
_entity.type
_entity.pdbx_description
1 polymer ?
#
loop_
_entity_poly.entity_id
_entity_poly.type
_entity_poly.pdbx_seq_one_letter_code
_entity_poly.pdbx_strand_id
1 'polypeptide(L)'
;MSDRIRLDDLTDADLDALYDQLDATYRERAHFVAHLASLHPSHIGHTDQNLPDWAVVTIETPAGQMSWHIAPRDMDLFTRVQPTNRICRGWDGHTTNEKYQRMRDLTEATPSLLPLDVIAEHQREHIKQLTARVAELEHAEQGDRAAAALDNSTIKAWHTRAEQAEAAIARVRKLATRWAILRTYGGAAYELRKALDEKPAETTPLVHQSTKPQASHSAGADEPAIDEQQPTTEADRA
;
A
#
# COMPACT_ATOMS: atom_id res chain seq x y z
N MET A 1 -6.69 8.85 -19.43
CA MET A 1 -8.10 9.23 -19.21
C MET A 1 -8.72 8.09 -18.43
N SER A 2 -9.05 8.29 -17.15
CA SER A 2 -9.77 7.25 -16.38
C SER A 2 -11.19 7.17 -16.93
N ASP A 3 -11.54 6.01 -17.46
CA ASP A 3 -12.90 5.71 -17.87
C ASP A 3 -13.77 5.72 -16.60
N ARG A 4 -14.62 6.73 -16.46
CA ARG A 4 -15.54 6.83 -15.33
C ARG A 4 -16.75 5.96 -15.67
N ILE A 5 -16.89 4.84 -14.96
CA ILE A 5 -18.10 4.01 -15.03
C ILE A 5 -19.31 4.88 -14.72
N ARG A 6 -20.34 4.86 -15.58
CA ARG A 6 -21.60 5.53 -15.30
C ARG A 6 -22.39 4.70 -14.29
N LEU A 7 -23.03 5.39 -13.35
CA LEU A 7 -23.78 4.76 -12.25
C LEU A 7 -24.90 3.84 -12.77
N ASP A 8 -25.51 4.20 -13.90
CA ASP A 8 -26.63 3.48 -14.52
C ASP A 8 -26.21 2.15 -15.18
N ASP A 9 -24.91 1.93 -15.37
CA ASP A 9 -24.35 0.72 -16.01
C ASP A 9 -23.90 -0.34 -14.98
N LEU A 10 -24.00 -0.05 -13.68
CA LEU A 10 -23.55 -0.96 -12.63
C LEU A 10 -24.61 -2.03 -12.35
N THR A 11 -24.20 -3.29 -12.40
CA THR A 11 -25.02 -4.39 -11.92
C THR A 11 -24.99 -4.47 -10.39
N ASP A 12 -25.93 -5.20 -9.79
CA ASP A 12 -25.91 -5.48 -8.34
C ASP A 12 -24.59 -6.13 -7.92
N ALA A 13 -24.03 -7.02 -8.75
CA ALA A 13 -22.74 -7.65 -8.49
C ALA A 13 -21.58 -6.64 -8.52
N ASP A 14 -21.63 -5.63 -9.41
CA ASP A 14 -20.63 -4.56 -9.43
C ASP A 14 -20.76 -3.66 -8.20
N LEU A 15 -22.00 -3.39 -7.75
CA LEU A 15 -22.25 -2.65 -6.52
C LEU A 15 -21.71 -3.39 -5.29
N ASP A 16 -21.99 -4.69 -5.18
CA ASP A 16 -21.47 -5.54 -4.10
C ASP A 16 -19.94 -5.51 -4.07
N ALA A 17 -19.29 -5.68 -5.22
CA ALA A 17 -17.83 -5.62 -5.32
C ALA A 17 -17.27 -4.25 -4.92
N LEU A 18 -17.97 -3.16 -5.24
CA LEU A 18 -17.59 -1.81 -4.82
C LEU A 18 -17.75 -1.61 -3.30
N TYR A 19 -18.81 -2.15 -2.70
CA TYR A 19 -19.00 -2.12 -1.25
C TYR A 19 -17.92 -2.94 -0.53
N ASP A 20 -17.56 -4.11 -1.04
CA ASP A 20 -16.47 -4.93 -0.48
C ASP A 20 -15.12 -4.18 -0.52
N GLN A 21 -14.81 -3.51 -1.65
CA GLN A 21 -13.60 -2.69 -1.77
C GLN A 21 -13.61 -1.49 -0.81
N LEU A 22 -14.77 -0.86 -0.66
CA LEU A 22 -14.96 0.26 0.26
C LEU A 22 -14.78 -0.20 1.71
N ASP A 23 -15.36 -1.33 2.08
CA ASP A 23 -15.26 -1.92 3.40
C ASP A 23 -13.82 -2.33 3.73
N ALA A 24 -13.10 -2.93 2.78
CA ALA A 24 -11.68 -3.21 2.91
C ALA A 24 -10.86 -1.93 3.16
N THR A 25 -11.14 -0.86 2.41
CA THR A 25 -10.49 0.45 2.59
C THR A 25 -10.78 1.05 3.98
N TYR A 26 -12.03 0.95 4.45
CA TYR A 26 -12.40 1.40 5.79
C TYR A 26 -11.70 0.58 6.88
N ARG A 27 -11.55 -0.72 6.69
CA ARG A 27 -10.83 -1.60 7.62
C ARG A 27 -9.34 -1.29 7.67
N GLU A 28 -8.69 -1.07 6.52
CA GLU A 28 -7.30 -0.61 6.46
C GLU A 28 -7.11 0.71 7.22
N ARG A 29 -8.00 1.69 6.99
CA ARG A 29 -8.03 2.94 7.74
C ARG A 29 -8.19 2.68 9.24
N ALA A 30 -9.07 1.78 9.64
CA ALA A 30 -9.31 1.45 11.04
C ALA A 30 -8.05 0.86 11.72
N HIS A 31 -7.26 0.04 11.03
CA HIS A 31 -5.96 -0.42 11.54
C HIS A 31 -5.00 0.74 11.85
N PHE A 32 -4.87 1.70 10.93
CA PHE A 32 -4.02 2.87 11.17
C PHE A 32 -4.52 3.72 12.34
N VAL A 33 -5.83 3.94 12.43
CA VAL A 33 -6.43 4.70 13.53
C VAL A 33 -6.26 3.96 14.87
N ALA A 34 -6.42 2.64 14.90
CA ALA A 34 -6.18 1.83 16.09
C ALA A 34 -4.72 1.92 16.55
N HIS A 35 -3.77 1.88 15.61
CA HIS A 35 -2.36 2.07 15.93
C HIS A 35 -2.10 3.48 16.50
N LEU A 36 -2.62 4.53 15.86
CA LEU A 36 -2.47 5.90 16.34
C LEU A 36 -3.09 6.09 17.73
N ALA A 37 -4.27 5.50 17.97
CA ALA A 37 -4.94 5.51 19.27
C ALA A 37 -4.13 4.78 20.35
N SER A 38 -3.26 3.84 19.99
CA SER A 38 -2.35 3.18 20.93
C SER A 38 -1.13 4.03 21.33
N LEU A 39 -0.79 5.04 20.52
CA LEU A 39 0.36 5.93 20.75
C LEU A 39 0.00 7.18 21.56
N HIS A 40 -1.28 7.55 21.61
CA HIS A 40 -1.76 8.76 22.24
C HIS A 40 -2.89 8.47 23.23
N PRO A 41 -3.15 9.35 24.22
CA PRO A 41 -4.35 9.26 25.04
C PRO A 41 -5.59 9.24 24.14
N SER A 42 -6.40 8.19 24.27
CA SER A 42 -7.53 7.97 23.40
C SER A 42 -8.68 7.29 24.14
N HIS A 43 -9.89 7.50 23.65
CA HIS A 43 -11.08 6.80 24.11
C HIS A 43 -12.05 6.52 22.96
N ILE A 44 -12.93 5.55 23.14
CA ILE A 44 -13.90 5.14 22.11
C ILE A 44 -15.31 4.97 22.70
N GLY A 45 -16.33 5.44 21.99
CA GLY A 45 -17.72 5.24 22.40
C GLY A 45 -18.73 5.78 21.39
N HIS A 46 -20.00 5.42 21.55
CA HIS A 46 -21.09 5.84 20.68
C HIS A 46 -21.57 7.24 21.10
N THR A 47 -20.82 8.28 20.69
CA THR A 47 -21.06 9.67 21.10
C THR A 47 -21.79 10.51 20.05
N ASP A 48 -21.91 10.02 18.81
CA ASP A 48 -22.64 10.70 17.74
C ASP A 48 -24.09 10.20 17.68
N GLN A 49 -25.04 11.09 18.01
CA GLN A 49 -26.47 10.76 18.01
C GLN A 49 -27.04 10.55 16.61
N ASN A 50 -26.40 11.07 15.57
CA ASN A 50 -26.85 10.92 14.18
C ASN A 50 -26.43 9.56 13.60
N LEU A 51 -25.38 8.94 14.16
CA LEU A 51 -24.84 7.65 13.75
C LEU A 51 -24.66 6.75 14.97
N PRO A 52 -25.75 6.37 15.66
CA PRO A 52 -25.70 5.68 16.94
C PRO A 52 -25.04 4.29 16.88
N ASP A 53 -25.01 3.67 15.70
CA ASP A 53 -24.37 2.37 15.48
C ASP A 53 -22.87 2.47 15.21
N TRP A 54 -22.35 3.69 15.01
CA TRP A 54 -20.94 3.91 14.74
C TRP A 54 -20.25 4.45 16.00
N ALA A 55 -19.28 3.70 16.51
CA ALA A 55 -18.45 4.18 17.59
C ALA A 55 -17.55 5.32 17.09
N VAL A 56 -17.29 6.30 17.93
CA VAL A 56 -16.33 7.38 17.65
C VAL A 56 -15.10 7.13 18.50
N VAL A 57 -13.96 6.94 17.86
CA VAL A 57 -12.66 7.00 18.54
C VAL A 57 -12.16 8.43 18.54
N THR A 58 -11.79 8.91 19.71
CA THR A 58 -11.24 10.24 19.96
C THR A 58 -9.81 10.10 20.43
N ILE A 59 -8.90 10.80 19.77
CA ILE A 59 -7.47 10.80 20.04
C ILE A 59 -7.07 12.22 20.46
N GLU A 60 -6.47 12.34 21.64
CA GLU A 60 -5.99 13.61 22.19
C GLU A 60 -4.51 13.78 21.88
N THR A 61 -4.17 14.84 21.14
CA THR A 61 -2.79 15.13 20.74
C THR A 61 -2.40 16.56 21.10
N PRO A 62 -1.10 16.91 21.11
CA PRO A 62 -0.67 18.30 21.28
C PRO A 62 -1.22 19.27 20.22
N ALA A 63 -1.55 18.78 19.02
CA ALA A 63 -2.17 19.56 17.95
C ALA A 63 -3.70 19.71 18.14
N GLY A 64 -4.27 19.09 19.17
CA GLY A 64 -5.70 19.07 19.46
C GLY A 64 -6.33 17.68 19.29
N GLN A 65 -7.65 17.64 19.45
CA GLN A 65 -8.44 16.42 19.35
C GLN A 65 -8.57 15.98 17.89
N MET A 66 -8.60 14.68 17.63
CA MET A 66 -8.95 14.13 16.32
C MET A 66 -9.90 12.96 16.51
N SER A 67 -10.96 12.86 15.70
CA SER A 67 -11.91 11.75 15.79
C SER A 67 -12.21 11.06 14.45
N TRP A 68 -12.59 9.79 14.57
CA TRP A 68 -13.04 8.95 13.46
C TRP A 68 -14.20 8.06 13.89
N HIS A 69 -15.17 7.90 13.00
CA HIS A 69 -16.19 6.86 13.13
C HIS A 69 -15.59 5.50 12.76
N ILE A 70 -15.90 4.51 13.61
CA ILE A 70 -15.47 3.12 13.51
C ILE A 70 -16.73 2.26 13.35
N ALA A 71 -16.73 1.43 12.30
CA ALA A 71 -17.82 0.52 12.04
C ALA A 71 -17.84 -0.62 13.08
N PRO A 72 -19.02 -1.16 13.43
CA PRO A 72 -19.14 -2.27 14.39
C PRO A 72 -18.21 -3.46 14.12
N ARG A 73 -18.02 -3.80 12.84
CA ARG A 73 -17.17 -4.92 12.38
C ARG A 73 -15.66 -4.74 12.61
N ASP A 74 -15.21 -3.51 12.90
CA ASP A 74 -13.80 -3.17 13.08
C ASP A 74 -13.49 -2.83 14.56
N MET A 75 -14.46 -3.00 15.45
CA MET A 75 -14.30 -2.76 16.89
C MET A 75 -13.28 -3.70 17.55
N ASP A 76 -13.03 -4.88 16.96
CA ASP A 76 -12.02 -5.84 17.39
C ASP A 76 -10.59 -5.25 17.35
N LEU A 77 -10.35 -4.24 16.51
CA LEU A 77 -9.06 -3.57 16.41
C LEU A 77 -8.75 -2.65 17.59
N PHE A 78 -9.77 -2.22 18.34
CA PHE A 78 -9.68 -1.18 19.38
C PHE A 78 -9.68 -1.75 20.80
N THR A 79 -9.35 -3.03 20.98
CA THR A 79 -9.36 -3.73 22.29
C THR A 79 -8.51 -3.08 23.38
N ARG A 80 -7.52 -2.26 23.02
CA ARG A 80 -6.65 -1.53 23.97
C ARG A 80 -7.07 -0.09 24.24
N VAL A 81 -8.07 0.42 23.52
CA VAL A 81 -8.56 1.79 23.68
C VAL A 81 -9.62 1.82 24.78
N GLN A 82 -9.52 2.79 25.68
CA GLN A 82 -10.43 2.88 26.81
C GLN A 82 -11.84 3.30 26.36
N PRO A 83 -12.91 2.75 26.95
CA PRO A 83 -14.26 3.25 26.71
C PRO A 83 -14.41 4.71 27.14
N THR A 84 -15.18 5.50 26.39
CA THR A 84 -15.58 6.85 26.78
C THR A 84 -16.29 6.82 28.13
N ASN A 85 -15.91 7.73 29.02
CA ASN A 85 -16.47 7.84 30.36
C ASN A 85 -16.61 9.33 30.77
N ARG A 86 -17.08 9.60 32.00
CA ARG A 86 -17.37 10.96 32.48
C ARG A 86 -16.18 11.92 32.57
N ILE A 87 -14.94 11.42 32.56
CA ILE A 87 -13.73 12.26 32.61
C ILE A 87 -13.15 12.53 31.23
N CYS A 88 -13.61 11.82 30.19
CA CYS A 88 -13.21 12.07 28.81
C CYS A 88 -13.77 13.41 28.33
N ARG A 89 -12.99 14.14 27.54
CA ARG A 89 -13.45 15.38 26.92
C ARG A 89 -14.50 15.04 25.85
N GLY A 90 -15.53 15.88 25.75
CA GLY A 90 -16.46 15.83 24.63
C GLY A 90 -15.77 16.23 23.32
N TRP A 91 -16.51 16.07 22.22
CA TRP A 91 -16.05 16.54 20.92
C TRP A 91 -15.78 18.05 20.94
N ASP A 92 -14.62 18.48 20.44
CA ASP A 92 -14.19 19.89 20.45
C ASP A 92 -14.73 20.73 19.27
N GLY A 93 -15.59 20.15 18.42
CA GLY A 93 -16.24 20.84 17.31
C GLY A 93 -15.40 20.92 16.02
N HIS A 94 -14.28 20.19 15.93
CA HIS A 94 -13.41 20.25 14.75
C HIS A 94 -14.07 19.72 13.47
N THR A 95 -13.78 20.38 12.36
CA THR A 95 -14.10 19.92 11.02
C THR A 95 -13.13 18.83 10.54
N THR A 96 -13.50 18.12 9.47
CA THR A 96 -12.61 17.17 8.80
C THR A 96 -11.30 17.83 8.31
N ASN A 97 -11.36 19.07 7.83
CA ASN A 97 -10.18 19.79 7.36
C ASN A 97 -9.23 20.14 8.51
N GLU A 98 -9.77 20.61 9.63
CA GLU A 98 -8.97 20.90 10.83
C GLU A 98 -8.33 19.62 11.38
N LYS A 99 -9.07 18.51 11.44
CA LYS A 99 -8.50 17.20 11.81
C LYS A 99 -7.28 16.83 10.98
N TYR A 100 -7.36 16.94 9.65
CA TYR A 100 -6.24 16.60 8.79
C TYR A 100 -5.11 17.63 8.83
N GLN A 101 -5.40 18.89 9.13
CA GLN A 101 -4.36 19.87 9.42
C GLN A 101 -3.59 19.50 10.69
N ARG A 102 -4.29 19.16 11.79
CA ARG A 102 -3.67 18.72 13.05
C ARG A 102 -2.80 17.47 12.85
N MET A 103 -3.23 16.54 12.01
CA MET A 103 -2.43 15.36 11.65
C MET A 103 -1.17 15.73 10.87
N ARG A 104 -1.23 16.70 9.95
CA ARG A 104 -0.04 17.22 9.26
C ARG A 104 0.90 17.90 10.25
N ASP A 105 0.38 18.76 11.12
CA ASP A 105 1.17 19.45 12.14
C ASP A 105 1.89 18.44 13.05
N LEU A 106 1.20 17.36 13.44
CA LEU A 106 1.80 16.27 14.22
C LEU A 106 2.90 15.54 13.43
N THR A 107 2.69 15.31 12.13
CA THR A 107 3.67 14.65 11.26
C THR A 107 4.93 15.50 11.08
N GLU A 108 4.76 16.81 10.90
CA GLU A 108 5.86 17.77 10.76
C GLU A 108 6.63 17.96 12.09
N ALA A 109 5.90 17.96 13.20
CA ALA A 109 6.48 18.12 14.54
C ALA A 109 7.11 16.83 15.07
N THR A 110 6.75 15.65 14.55
CA THR A 110 7.32 14.37 14.97
C THR A 110 8.62 14.13 14.20
N PRO A 111 9.81 14.35 14.78
CA PRO A 111 11.04 13.91 14.14
C PRO A 111 10.96 12.41 13.90
N SER A 112 11.40 11.96 12.71
CA SER A 112 11.53 10.52 12.41
C SER A 112 12.26 9.85 13.58
N LEU A 113 11.54 8.94 14.28
CA LEU A 113 12.00 8.36 15.55
C LEU A 113 13.33 7.61 15.42
N LEU A 114 13.72 7.26 14.19
CA LEU A 114 15.08 6.90 13.82
C LEU A 114 15.43 7.60 12.51
N PRO A 115 16.62 8.21 12.39
CA PRO A 115 17.11 8.61 11.08
C PRO A 115 17.36 7.34 10.24
N LEU A 116 17.14 7.44 8.93
CA LEU A 116 17.13 6.29 8.00
C LEU A 116 18.45 5.50 8.02
N ASP A 117 19.54 6.15 8.38
CA ASP A 117 20.86 5.55 8.57
C ASP A 117 20.90 4.56 9.74
N VAL A 118 20.20 4.83 10.84
CA VAL A 118 20.08 3.93 11.99
C VAL A 118 19.25 2.70 11.62
N ILE A 119 18.16 2.87 10.86
CA ILE A 119 17.39 1.75 10.31
C ILE A 119 18.26 0.91 9.37
N ALA A 120 19.03 1.57 8.49
CA ALA A 120 19.92 0.89 7.56
C ALA A 120 21.05 0.15 8.27
N GLU A 121 21.61 0.69 9.36
CA GLU A 121 22.63 0.02 10.18
C GLU A 121 22.05 -1.20 10.90
N HIS A 122 20.86 -1.08 11.49
CA HIS A 122 20.20 -2.21 12.12
C HIS A 122 19.92 -3.35 11.13
N GLN A 123 19.48 -3.01 9.91
CA GLN A 123 19.31 -3.98 8.83
C GLN A 123 20.63 -4.62 8.40
N ARG A 124 21.73 -3.85 8.31
CA ARG A 124 23.07 -4.38 7.98
C ARG A 124 23.53 -5.39 9.03
N GLU A 125 23.38 -5.07 10.31
CA GLU A 125 23.81 -5.96 11.39
C GLU A 125 22.96 -7.23 11.43
N HIS A 126 21.65 -7.13 11.19
CA HIS A 126 20.79 -8.31 11.09
C HIS A 126 21.18 -9.20 9.89
N ILE A 127 21.47 -8.61 8.73
CA ILE A 127 21.97 -9.37 7.57
C ILE A 127 23.28 -10.07 7.92
N LYS A 128 24.22 -9.38 8.57
CA LYS A 128 25.51 -9.96 8.99
C LYS A 128 25.32 -11.14 9.95
N GLN A 129 24.40 -11.02 10.91
CA GLN A 129 24.06 -12.12 11.83
C GLN A 129 23.46 -13.32 11.09
N LEU A 130 22.55 -13.08 10.14
CA LEU A 130 21.98 -14.14 9.31
C LEU A 130 23.05 -14.81 8.45
N THR A 131 23.95 -14.04 7.83
CA THR A 131 25.07 -14.59 7.05
C THR A 131 26.01 -15.43 7.91
N ALA A 132 26.37 -14.96 9.10
CA ALA A 132 27.20 -15.72 10.03
C ALA A 132 26.51 -17.03 10.44
N ARG A 133 25.19 -16.99 10.69
CA ARG A 133 24.41 -18.18 11.05
C ARG A 133 24.30 -19.19 9.90
N VAL A 134 24.16 -18.72 8.66
CA VAL A 134 24.21 -19.58 7.47
C VAL A 134 25.57 -20.25 7.34
N ALA A 135 26.67 -19.51 7.49
CA ALA A 135 28.02 -20.07 7.45
C ALA A 135 28.27 -21.11 8.56
N GLU A 136 27.78 -20.86 9.78
CA GLU A 136 27.81 -21.86 10.87
C GLU A 136 27.05 -23.13 10.51
N LEU A 137 25.86 -23.01 9.93
CA LEU A 137 25.04 -24.15 9.50
C LEU A 137 25.69 -24.91 8.35
N GLU A 138 26.29 -24.22 7.38
CA GLU A 138 27.04 -24.84 6.28
C GLU A 138 28.27 -25.59 6.77
N HIS A 139 29.00 -25.03 7.74
CA HIS A 139 30.14 -25.70 8.37
C HIS A 139 29.73 -26.89 9.23
N ALA A 140 28.62 -26.77 9.98
CA ALA A 140 28.04 -27.89 10.72
C ALA A 140 27.58 -29.00 9.76
N GLU A 141 26.95 -28.64 8.64
CA GLU A 141 26.58 -29.57 7.57
C GLU A 141 27.79 -30.16 6.85
N GLN A 142 28.94 -29.50 6.76
CA GLN A 142 30.16 -30.09 6.19
C GLN A 142 30.82 -31.08 7.16
N GLY A 143 30.69 -30.86 8.48
CA GLY A 143 31.02 -31.83 9.51
C GLY A 143 30.08 -33.04 9.50
N ASP A 144 28.77 -32.80 9.36
CA ASP A 144 27.74 -33.83 9.28
C ASP A 144 27.60 -34.46 7.89
N ARG A 145 28.04 -33.85 6.78
CA ARG A 145 28.09 -34.49 5.44
C ARG A 145 29.15 -35.57 5.34
N ALA A 146 30.06 -35.68 6.31
CA ALA A 146 30.84 -36.90 6.52
C ALA A 146 29.98 -38.06 7.09
N ALA A 147 28.75 -37.80 7.56
CA ALA A 147 27.87 -38.76 8.23
C ALA A 147 26.41 -38.82 7.71
N ALA A 148 25.83 -37.79 7.11
CA ALA A 148 24.44 -37.75 6.66
C ALA A 148 24.21 -36.65 5.62
N ALA A 149 23.81 -37.08 4.42
CA ALA A 149 23.23 -36.22 3.41
C ALA A 149 21.92 -35.62 3.93
N LEU A 150 22.01 -34.50 4.65
CA LEU A 150 20.86 -33.71 5.05
C LEU A 150 20.33 -32.88 3.88
N ASP A 151 19.01 -32.75 3.90
CA ASP A 151 18.11 -32.49 2.79
C ASP A 151 18.43 -31.24 1.96
N ASN A 152 18.90 -31.49 0.74
CA ASN A 152 19.24 -30.52 -0.30
C ASN A 152 18.07 -29.56 -0.64
N SER A 153 16.83 -29.92 -0.28
CA SER A 153 15.65 -29.07 -0.49
C SER A 153 15.63 -27.84 0.42
N THR A 154 16.08 -27.99 1.68
CA THR A 154 16.05 -26.91 2.67
C THR A 154 17.08 -25.84 2.33
N ILE A 155 18.31 -26.25 1.97
CA ILE A 155 19.39 -25.35 1.53
C ILE A 155 18.97 -24.56 0.29
N LYS A 156 18.36 -25.23 -0.69
CA LYS A 156 17.87 -24.58 -1.90
C LYS A 156 16.80 -23.53 -1.59
N ALA A 157 15.89 -23.81 -0.65
CA ALA A 157 14.87 -22.85 -0.21
C ALA A 157 15.47 -21.61 0.47
N TRP A 158 16.54 -21.78 1.26
CA TRP A 158 17.26 -20.67 1.88
C TRP A 158 17.99 -19.80 0.85
N HIS A 159 18.66 -20.40 -0.14
CA HIS A 159 19.27 -19.65 -1.24
C HIS A 159 18.25 -18.83 -2.03
N THR A 160 17.11 -19.43 -2.41
CA THR A 160 16.05 -18.71 -3.12
C THR A 160 15.50 -17.54 -2.31
N ARG A 161 15.34 -17.70 -0.99
CA ARG A 161 14.93 -16.59 -0.11
C ARG A 161 15.98 -15.48 -0.03
N ALA A 162 17.27 -15.83 0.02
CA ALA A 162 18.36 -14.85 0.02
C ALA A 162 18.39 -14.04 -1.29
N GLU A 163 18.28 -14.70 -2.45
CA GLU A 163 18.21 -14.04 -3.76
C GLU A 163 16.99 -13.09 -3.86
N GLN A 164 15.83 -13.53 -3.37
CA GLN A 164 14.62 -12.70 -3.33
C GLN A 164 14.79 -11.46 -2.44
N ALA A 165 15.45 -11.61 -1.30
CA ALA A 165 15.74 -10.51 -0.38
C ALA A 165 16.72 -9.50 -1.02
N GLU A 166 17.79 -9.96 -1.66
CA GLU A 166 18.73 -9.10 -2.38
C GLU A 166 18.04 -8.34 -3.52
N ALA A 167 17.21 -9.02 -4.30
CA ALA A 167 16.42 -8.39 -5.36
C ALA A 167 15.46 -7.32 -4.80
N ALA A 168 14.85 -7.56 -3.64
CA ALA A 168 14.00 -6.59 -2.97
C ALA A 168 14.79 -5.35 -2.50
N ILE A 169 15.96 -5.55 -1.90
CA ILE A 169 16.86 -4.46 -1.48
C ILE A 169 17.29 -3.62 -2.69
N ALA A 170 17.65 -4.26 -3.81
CA ALA A 170 18.01 -3.56 -5.04
C ALA A 170 16.85 -2.70 -5.59
N ARG A 171 15.61 -3.21 -5.56
CA ARG A 171 14.41 -2.43 -5.94
C ARG A 171 14.20 -1.22 -5.05
N VAL A 172 14.31 -1.39 -3.72
CA VAL A 172 14.18 -0.29 -2.76
C VAL A 172 15.24 0.79 -3.00
N ARG A 173 16.50 0.41 -3.25
CA ARG A 173 17.56 1.37 -3.61
C ARG A 173 17.25 2.14 -4.88
N LYS A 174 16.78 1.46 -5.94
CA LYS A 174 16.40 2.10 -7.21
C LYS A 174 15.26 3.11 -6.98
N LEU A 175 14.25 2.73 -6.19
CA LEU A 175 13.15 3.62 -5.82
C LEU A 175 13.64 4.83 -5.01
N ALA A 176 14.51 4.63 -4.02
CA ALA A 176 15.08 5.70 -3.21
C ALA A 176 15.87 6.72 -4.07
N THR A 177 16.71 6.24 -5.00
CA THR A 177 17.43 7.10 -5.95
C THR A 177 16.47 7.88 -6.84
N ARG A 178 15.43 7.22 -7.39
CA ARG A 178 14.43 7.88 -8.23
C ARG A 178 13.63 8.92 -7.44
N TRP A 179 13.31 8.63 -6.18
CA TRP A 179 12.61 9.55 -5.28
C TRP A 179 13.46 10.77 -4.93
N ALA A 180 14.77 10.60 -4.71
CA ALA A 180 15.70 11.71 -4.53
C ALA A 180 15.75 12.64 -5.75
N ILE A 181 15.75 12.07 -6.97
CA ILE A 181 15.66 12.84 -8.22
C ILE A 181 14.31 13.56 -8.32
N LEU A 182 13.20 12.89 -8.05
CA LEU A 182 11.85 13.47 -8.13
C LEU A 182 11.62 14.59 -7.12
N ARG A 183 12.19 14.48 -5.92
CA ARG A 183 12.18 15.56 -4.92
C ARG A 183 12.91 16.80 -5.41
N THR A 184 13.92 16.62 -6.25
CA THR A 184 14.72 17.71 -6.83
C THR A 184 14.02 18.40 -8.01
N TYR A 185 13.14 17.68 -8.73
CA TYR A 185 12.57 18.17 -10.00
C TYR A 185 11.02 18.21 -10.07
N GLY A 186 10.29 18.09 -8.95
CA GLY A 186 8.87 18.48 -8.87
C GLY A 186 7.84 17.62 -9.64
N GLY A 187 8.22 16.45 -10.17
CA GLY A 187 7.35 15.56 -10.98
C GLY A 187 6.87 14.28 -10.27
N ALA A 188 6.82 14.27 -8.93
CA ALA A 188 6.86 13.05 -8.11
C ALA A 188 5.73 12.02 -8.28
N ALA A 189 4.52 12.43 -8.66
CA ALA A 189 3.36 11.53 -8.66
C ALA A 189 3.26 10.63 -9.89
N TYR A 190 3.64 11.12 -11.08
CA TYR A 190 3.51 10.38 -12.34
C TYR A 190 4.53 9.24 -12.45
N GLU A 191 5.78 9.52 -12.10
CA GLU A 191 6.88 8.56 -12.20
C GLU A 191 6.82 7.44 -11.16
N LEU A 192 6.22 7.70 -9.99
CA LEU A 192 5.97 6.68 -8.96
C LEU A 192 4.95 5.64 -9.45
N ARG A 193 3.87 6.11 -10.09
CA ARG A 193 2.82 5.24 -10.65
C ARG A 193 3.40 4.33 -11.74
N LYS A 194 4.15 4.93 -12.67
CA LYS A 194 4.86 4.20 -13.73
C LYS A 194 5.84 3.15 -13.18
N ALA A 195 6.56 3.45 -12.10
CA ALA A 195 7.51 2.52 -11.49
C ALA A 195 6.84 1.34 -10.75
N LEU A 196 5.63 1.54 -10.21
CA LEU A 196 4.84 0.49 -9.57
C LEU A 196 4.16 -0.42 -10.60
N ASP A 197 3.82 0.12 -11.78
CA ASP A 197 3.19 -0.62 -12.88
C ASP A 197 4.21 -1.45 -13.71
N GLU A 198 5.51 -1.18 -13.60
CA GLU A 198 6.57 -2.00 -14.19
C GLU A 198 6.66 -3.36 -13.46
N LYS A 199 5.96 -4.38 -13.98
CA LYS A 199 6.07 -5.77 -13.51
C LYS A 199 7.54 -6.21 -13.44
N PRO A 200 7.94 -6.99 -12.42
CA PRO A 200 9.29 -7.52 -12.35
C PRO A 200 9.56 -8.33 -13.62
N ALA A 201 10.64 -7.98 -14.33
CA ALA A 201 11.09 -8.73 -15.48
C ALA A 201 11.27 -10.19 -15.05
N GLU A 202 10.49 -11.09 -15.65
CA GLU A 202 10.75 -12.51 -15.57
C GLU A 202 12.18 -12.73 -16.02
N THR A 203 13.01 -13.32 -15.15
CA THR A 203 14.37 -13.75 -15.47
C THR A 203 14.29 -14.84 -16.53
N THR A 204 14.25 -14.41 -17.79
CA THR A 204 14.34 -15.29 -18.96
C THR A 204 15.71 -15.95 -18.98
N PRO A 205 15.81 -17.30 -19.01
CA PRO A 205 17.08 -17.97 -19.19
C PRO A 205 17.67 -17.63 -20.55
N LEU A 206 18.95 -17.29 -20.59
CA LEU A 206 19.74 -17.07 -21.81
C LEU A 206 19.73 -18.31 -22.69
N VAL A 207 18.89 -18.32 -23.73
CA VAL A 207 18.98 -19.26 -24.85
C VAL A 207 19.71 -18.57 -26.00
N HIS A 208 20.93 -19.04 -26.27
CA HIS A 208 21.64 -18.78 -27.52
C HIS A 208 20.82 -19.27 -28.71
N GLN A 209 20.59 -18.43 -29.72
CA GLN A 209 20.64 -18.90 -31.10
C GLN A 209 20.81 -17.80 -32.17
N SER A 210 21.50 -18.25 -33.21
CA SER A 210 22.08 -17.62 -34.40
C SER A 210 21.17 -16.78 -35.30
N THR A 211 21.88 -15.96 -36.07
CA THR A 211 21.56 -15.01 -37.14
C THR A 211 20.73 -15.44 -38.36
N LYS A 212 19.96 -14.44 -38.88
CA LYS A 212 19.66 -14.03 -40.29
C LYS A 212 18.61 -14.81 -41.15
N PRO A 213 18.04 -14.23 -42.25
CA PRO A 213 17.42 -12.89 -42.46
C PRO A 213 16.11 -12.87 -43.33
N GLN A 214 15.42 -11.71 -43.32
CA GLN A 214 14.60 -11.03 -44.36
C GLN A 214 13.59 -11.78 -45.27
N ALA A 215 12.35 -11.29 -45.32
CA ALA A 215 11.65 -10.87 -46.56
C ALA A 215 10.41 -10.00 -46.29
N SER A 216 10.13 -9.11 -47.24
CA SER A 216 9.17 -7.99 -47.37
C SER A 216 7.82 -8.34 -48.02
N HIS A 217 6.76 -7.53 -47.79
CA HIS A 217 5.70 -7.06 -48.73
C HIS A 217 4.65 -6.22 -47.93
N SER A 218 4.33 -4.94 -48.24
CA SER A 218 3.45 -4.37 -49.31
C SER A 218 1.98 -4.84 -49.22
N ALA A 219 0.87 -4.09 -49.39
CA ALA A 219 0.47 -2.67 -49.54
C ALA A 219 -1.09 -2.66 -49.67
N GLY A 220 -1.76 -1.50 -49.57
CA GLY A 220 -3.16 -1.22 -50.04
C GLY A 220 -4.21 -1.13 -48.91
N ALA A 221 -4.84 0.01 -48.58
CA ALA A 221 -5.72 0.95 -49.30
C ALA A 221 -7.14 0.41 -49.58
N ASP A 222 -8.16 0.94 -48.89
CA ASP A 222 -9.37 1.57 -49.49
C ASP A 222 -10.41 2.00 -48.43
N GLU A 223 -10.71 3.30 -48.44
CA GLU A 223 -12.00 3.94 -48.08
C GLU A 223 -13.01 3.71 -49.24
N PRO A 224 -14.35 3.91 -49.15
CA PRO A 224 -14.97 5.11 -48.57
C PRO A 224 -16.39 4.99 -47.93
N ALA A 225 -16.74 6.13 -47.32
CA ALA A 225 -18.02 6.75 -46.92
C ALA A 225 -19.38 6.21 -47.43
N ILE A 226 -20.39 6.24 -46.52
CA ILE A 226 -21.80 6.70 -46.68
C ILE A 226 -22.28 7.03 -45.24
N ASP A 227 -22.48 8.28 -44.83
CA ASP A 227 -23.59 9.23 -45.05
C ASP A 227 -24.85 9.00 -44.18
N GLU A 228 -25.28 10.12 -43.60
CA GLU A 228 -26.65 10.55 -43.33
C GLU A 228 -27.44 10.17 -42.05
N GLN A 229 -28.01 11.25 -41.47
CA GLN A 229 -29.27 11.39 -40.73
C GLN A 229 -29.26 11.39 -39.17
N GLN A 230 -29.17 12.61 -38.61
CA GLN A 230 -30.03 13.05 -37.49
C GLN A 230 -31.47 13.27 -38.01
N PRO A 231 -32.52 13.17 -37.16
CA PRO A 231 -32.99 14.38 -36.48
C PRO A 231 -33.57 14.20 -35.05
N THR A 232 -33.39 15.25 -34.25
CA THR A 232 -34.29 15.90 -33.26
C THR A 232 -35.52 15.16 -32.67
N THR A 233 -35.73 15.26 -31.35
CA THR A 233 -36.84 15.97 -30.65
C THR A 233 -36.74 15.75 -29.11
N GLU A 234 -36.76 16.82 -28.29
CA GLU A 234 -37.92 17.34 -27.51
C GLU A 234 -38.00 16.65 -26.11
N ALA A 235 -37.59 17.24 -24.98
CA ALA A 235 -38.08 18.43 -24.27
C ALA A 235 -39.58 18.40 -23.97
N ASP A 236 -40.02 17.71 -22.90
CA ASP A 236 -40.93 18.25 -21.87
C ASP A 236 -41.34 17.23 -20.78
N ARG A 237 -41.77 17.78 -19.63
CA ARG A 237 -42.45 17.18 -18.45
C ARG A 237 -41.54 16.67 -17.33
N ALA A 238 -41.73 17.01 -16.06
CA ALA A 238 -42.66 17.93 -15.37
C ALA A 238 -42.08 18.19 -13.96
#